data_AF-A0A1Y1VUB3-F1
#
_entry.id   AF-A0A1Y1VUB3-F1
#
_cell.length_a   1.000
_cell.length_b   1.000
_cell.length_c   1.000
_cell.angle_alpha   90.00
_cell.angle_beta   90.00
_cell.angle_gamma   90.00
#
_symmetry.space_group_name_H-M   'P 1'
#
loop_
_entity.id
_entity.type
_entity.pdbx_description
1 polymer ?
#
loop_
_entity_poly.entity_id
_entity_poly.type
_entity_poly.pdbx_seq_one_letter_code
_entity_poly.pdbx_strand_id
1 'polypeptide(L)'
;GKDVDWERMNPLSLDEDSPWQKYHRDQELRTLIMQDVTRTFPDQAYFRPARVQKMIGDVLFVHAKVHNSLQYRQGMHELLALILMAVEADSVEE
;
A
#
# COMPACT_ATOMS: atom_id res chain seq x y z
N GLY A 1 27.55 -25.88 6.18
CA GLY A 1 26.34 -25.04 6.23
C GLY A 1 26.74 -23.64 5.84
N LYS A 2 25.92 -22.92 5.08
CA LYS A 2 26.25 -21.52 4.78
C LYS A 2 26.14 -20.72 6.07
N ASP A 3 27.23 -20.07 6.48
CA ASP A 3 27.21 -19.14 7.60
C ASP A 3 26.19 -18.06 7.32
N VAL A 4 25.28 -17.88 8.26
CA VAL A 4 24.25 -16.86 8.21
C VAL A 4 24.90 -15.53 8.53
N ASP A 5 24.79 -14.57 7.63
CA ASP A 5 25.25 -13.20 7.87
C ASP A 5 24.29 -12.50 8.82
N TRP A 6 24.58 -12.61 10.12
CA TRP A 6 23.77 -12.06 11.20
C TRP A 6 23.72 -10.53 11.19
N GLU A 7 24.74 -9.86 10.68
CA GLU A 7 24.75 -8.39 10.53
C GLU A 7 23.75 -7.94 9.47
N ARG A 8 23.63 -8.71 8.38
CA ARG A 8 22.62 -8.46 7.34
C ARG A 8 21.20 -8.82 7.80
N MET A 9 21.04 -9.84 8.63
CA MET A 9 19.74 -10.32 9.14
C MET A 9 19.26 -9.63 10.42
N ASN A 10 20.01 -8.64 10.91
CA ASN A 10 19.64 -7.84 12.07
C ASN A 10 18.57 -6.77 11.73
N PRO A 11 17.53 -6.57 12.57
CA PRO A 11 16.57 -5.45 12.47
C PRO A 11 17.16 -4.06 12.26
N LEU A 12 18.37 -3.82 12.77
CA LEU A 12 19.07 -2.54 12.70
C LEU A 12 20.14 -2.49 11.60
N SER A 13 20.16 -3.47 10.70
CA SER A 13 21.13 -3.52 9.60
C SER A 13 21.07 -2.25 8.75
N LEU A 14 22.23 -1.69 8.42
CA LEU A 14 22.36 -0.54 7.52
C LEU A 14 22.54 -0.95 6.05
N ASP A 15 22.61 -2.25 5.77
CA ASP A 15 22.65 -2.78 4.41
C ASP A 15 21.30 -2.56 3.72
N GLU A 16 21.26 -1.78 2.64
CA GLU A 16 20.05 -1.47 1.88
C GLU A 16 19.33 -2.72 1.34
N ASP A 17 20.08 -3.79 1.10
CA ASP A 17 19.60 -5.09 0.65
C ASP A 17 19.30 -6.05 1.81
N SER A 18 19.32 -5.56 3.05
CA SER A 18 18.82 -6.28 4.21
C SER A 18 17.31 -6.54 4.10
N PRO A 19 16.83 -7.74 4.50
CA PRO A 19 15.40 -8.00 4.65
C PRO A 19 14.69 -6.97 5.53
N TRP A 20 15.37 -6.43 6.54
CA TRP A 20 14.80 -5.46 7.47
C TRP A 20 14.67 -4.07 6.87
N GLN A 21 15.68 -3.59 6.14
CA GLN A 21 15.56 -2.34 5.40
C GLN A 21 14.43 -2.38 4.37
N LYS A 22 14.25 -3.51 3.68
CA LYS A 22 13.10 -3.72 2.79
C LYS A 22 11.77 -3.71 3.56
N TYR A 23 11.70 -4.40 4.70
CA TYR A 23 10.52 -4.41 5.56
C TYR A 23 10.15 -3.01 6.06
N HIS A 24 11.12 -2.23 6.55
CA HIS A 24 10.89 -0.86 7.03
C HIS A 24 10.36 0.05 5.91
N ARG A 25 10.99 0.02 4.72
CA ARG A 25 10.49 0.75 3.54
C ARG A 25 9.06 0.35 3.17
N ASP A 26 8.75 -0.94 3.22
CA ASP A 26 7.39 -1.44 2.92
C ASP A 26 6.37 -0.98 3.97
N GLN A 27 6.74 -0.91 5.25
CA GLN A 27 5.87 -0.39 6.32
C GLN A 27 5.65 1.12 6.20
N GLU A 28 6.68 1.89 5.86
CA GLU A 28 6.59 3.33 5.61
C GLU A 28 5.64 3.62 4.44
N LEU A 29 5.80 2.89 3.33
CA LEU A 29 4.93 3.01 2.16
C LEU A 29 3.47 2.69 2.50
N ARG A 30 3.22 1.59 3.23
CA ARG A 30 1.86 1.22 3.68
C ARG A 30 1.25 2.29 4.56
N THR A 31 2.03 2.84 5.49
CA THR A 31 1.58 3.89 6.40
C THR A 31 1.17 5.14 5.63
N LEU A 32 2.02 5.56 4.70
CA LEU A 32 1.78 6.73 3.86
C LEU A 32 0.53 6.56 2.99
N ILE A 33 0.35 5.39 2.35
CA ILE A 33 -0.86 5.06 1.60
C ILE A 33 -2.09 5.11 2.50
N MET A 34 -2.05 4.49 3.68
CA MET A 34 -3.23 4.42 4.55
C MET A 34 -3.63 5.76 5.17
N GLN A 35 -2.68 6.66 5.40
CA GLN A 35 -2.97 8.04 5.81
C GLN A 35 -3.81 8.78 4.77
N ASP A 36 -3.59 8.51 3.49
CA ASP A 36 -4.36 9.09 2.39
C ASP A 36 -5.70 8.38 2.20
N VAL A 37 -5.71 7.04 2.19
CA VAL A 37 -6.93 6.23 2.01
C VAL A 37 -8.00 6.54 3.08
N THR A 38 -7.59 6.68 4.33
CA THR A 38 -8.54 6.97 5.44
C THR A 38 -9.24 8.32 5.29
N ARG A 39 -8.61 9.29 4.64
CA ARG A 39 -9.13 10.64 4.38
C ARG A 39 -9.81 10.79 3.01
N THR A 40 -9.80 9.76 2.18
CA THR A 40 -10.35 9.80 0.81
C THR A 40 -11.86 9.95 0.82
N PHE A 41 -12.41 11.02 0.23
CA PHE A 41 -13.85 11.29 0.14
C PHE A 41 -14.60 11.05 1.47
N PRO A 42 -14.33 11.84 2.53
CA PRO A 42 -14.82 11.55 3.87
C PRO A 42 -16.35 11.59 3.99
N ASP A 43 -17.02 12.40 3.17
CA ASP A 43 -18.47 12.55 3.16
C ASP A 43 -19.21 11.40 2.42
N GLN A 44 -18.46 10.52 1.76
CA GLN A 44 -19.00 9.40 1.01
C GLN A 44 -18.95 8.12 1.86
N ALA A 45 -20.12 7.66 2.30
CA ALA A 45 -20.27 6.50 3.20
C ALA A 45 -19.62 5.22 2.65
N TYR A 46 -19.63 5.06 1.32
CA TYR A 46 -19.03 3.95 0.60
C TYR A 46 -17.55 3.69 0.95
N PHE A 47 -16.75 4.73 1.23
CA PHE A 47 -15.30 4.59 1.52
C PHE A 47 -14.97 4.37 3.00
N ARG A 48 -15.98 4.29 3.87
CA ARG A 48 -15.77 4.13 5.32
C ARG A 48 -15.50 2.69 5.77
N PRO A 49 -16.12 1.64 5.19
CA PRO A 49 -15.87 0.26 5.58
C PRO A 49 -14.38 -0.13 5.43
N ALA A 50 -13.85 -0.84 6.44
CA ALA A 50 -12.47 -1.30 6.44
C ALA A 50 -12.13 -2.18 5.23
N ARG A 51 -13.11 -2.94 4.70
CA ARG A 51 -12.98 -3.72 3.46
C ARG A 51 -12.55 -2.83 2.29
N VAL A 52 -13.25 -1.72 2.06
CA VAL A 52 -13.01 -0.81 0.93
C VAL A 52 -11.66 -0.12 1.09
N GLN A 53 -11.36 0.40 2.28
CA GLN A 53 -10.06 1.03 2.56
C GLN A 53 -8.90 0.04 2.38
N LYS A 54 -9.07 -1.21 2.83
CA LYS A 54 -8.06 -2.26 2.64
C LYS A 54 -7.85 -2.57 1.15
N MET A 55 -8.90 -2.66 0.35
CA MET A 55 -8.77 -2.89 -1.10
C MET A 55 -7.99 -1.77 -1.78
N ILE A 56 -8.33 -0.51 -1.52
CA ILE A 56 -7.62 0.64 -2.08
C ILE A 56 -6.13 0.62 -1.65
N GLY A 57 -5.88 0.39 -0.36
CA GLY A 57 -4.52 0.32 0.19
C GLY A 57 -3.66 -0.79 -0.42
N ASP A 58 -4.22 -2.00 -0.54
CA ASP A 58 -3.50 -3.16 -1.08
C ASP A 58 -3.19 -2.98 -2.58
N VAL A 59 -4.13 -2.47 -3.37
CA VAL A 59 -3.91 -2.20 -4.80
C VAL A 59 -2.82 -1.15 -5.00
N LEU A 60 -2.86 -0.04 -4.25
CA LEU A 60 -1.83 1.01 -4.34
C LEU A 60 -0.45 0.50 -3.90
N PHE A 61 -0.41 -0.32 -2.84
CA PHE A 61 0.84 -0.90 -2.37
C PHE A 61 1.46 -1.82 -3.44
N VAL A 62 0.67 -2.73 -4.01
CA VAL A 62 1.14 -3.61 -5.10
C VAL A 62 1.56 -2.80 -6.32
N HIS A 63 0.77 -1.81 -6.73
CA HIS A 63 1.09 -0.95 -7.87
C HIS A 63 2.45 -0.26 -7.70
N ALA A 64 2.70 0.34 -6.53
CA ALA A 64 3.96 1.02 -6.21
C ALA A 64 5.16 0.06 -6.18
N LYS A 65 4.97 -1.19 -5.72
CA LYS A 65 6.02 -2.23 -5.70
C LYS A 65 6.37 -2.77 -7.09
N VAL A 66 5.40 -2.85 -8.00
CA VAL A 66 5.60 -3.33 -9.38
C VAL A 66 6.26 -2.25 -10.24
N HIS A 67 5.89 -0.98 -10.03
CA HIS A 67 6.38 0.14 -10.82
C HIS A 67 7.35 0.99 -10.01
N ASN A 68 8.55 0.47 -9.70
CA ASN A 68 9.54 1.19 -8.87
C ASN A 68 9.92 2.60 -9.40
N SER A 69 9.77 2.87 -10.70
CA SER A 69 9.97 4.21 -11.29
C SER A 69 8.82 5.18 -10.97
N LEU A 70 7.61 4.65 -10.79
CA LEU A 70 6.39 5.34 -10.43
C LEU A 70 6.03 4.98 -8.99
N GLN A 71 6.78 5.56 -8.05
CA GLN A 71 6.46 5.50 -6.63
C GLN A 71 5.03 5.99 -6.37
N TYR A 72 4.43 5.58 -5.25
CA TYR A 72 3.14 6.13 -4.83
C TYR A 72 3.22 7.65 -4.69
N ARG A 73 2.19 8.35 -5.17
CA ARG A 73 2.03 9.82 -5.03
C ARG A 73 0.66 10.15 -4.48
N GLN A 74 0.61 11.19 -3.65
CA GLN A 74 -0.65 11.73 -3.16
C GLN A 74 -1.58 12.08 -4.34
N GLY A 75 -2.87 11.73 -4.20
CA GLY A 75 -3.88 11.83 -5.26
C GLY A 75 -4.15 10.51 -5.99
N MET A 76 -3.22 9.56 -6.02
CA MET A 76 -3.46 8.23 -6.62
C MET A 76 -4.61 7.48 -5.94
N HIS A 77 -4.81 7.70 -4.65
CA HIS A 77 -5.94 7.14 -3.90
C HIS A 77 -7.29 7.66 -4.35
N GLU A 78 -7.39 8.93 -4.78
CA GLU A 78 -8.64 9.51 -5.27
C GLU A 78 -9.02 8.91 -6.62
N LEU A 79 -8.03 8.79 -7.53
CA LEU A 79 -8.23 8.15 -8.83
C LEU A 79 -8.69 6.70 -8.68
N LEU A 80 -7.99 5.92 -7.84
CA LEU A 80 -8.35 4.53 -7.62
C LEU A 80 -9.71 4.39 -6.92
N ALA A 81 -10.02 5.25 -5.96
CA ALA A 81 -11.30 5.24 -5.25
C ALA A 81 -12.48 5.42 -6.20
N LEU A 82 -12.38 6.34 -7.17
CA LEU A 82 -13.42 6.53 -8.20
C LEU A 82 -13.54 5.31 -9.13
N ILE A 83 -12.41 4.72 -9.55
CA ILE A 83 -12.42 3.50 -10.38
C ILE A 83 -13.06 2.34 -9.63
N LEU A 84 -12.69 2.11 -8.38
CA LEU A 84 -13.24 1.04 -7.55
C LEU A 84 -14.75 1.20 -7.34
N MET A 85 -15.21 2.42 -7.04
CA MET A 85 -16.63 2.72 -6.89
C MET A 85 -17.41 2.47 -8.19
N ALA A 86 -16.86 2.87 -9.34
CA ALA A 86 -17.49 2.61 -10.64
C ALA A 86 -17.58 1.10 -10.96
N VAL A 87 -16.53 0.34 -10.65
CA VAL A 87 -16.50 -1.12 -10.84
C VAL A 87 -17.50 -1.83 -9.94
N GLU A 88 -17.59 -1.45 -8.65
CA GLU A 88 -18.59 -2.06 -7.76
C GLU A 88 -20.03 -1.67 -8.13
N ALA A 89 -20.25 -0.46 -8.66
CA ALA A 89 -21.57 -0.05 -9.14
C ALA A 89 -22.04 -0.80 -10.40
N ASP A 90 -21.10 -1.23 -11.25
CA ASP A 90 -21.39 -2.05 -12.44
C ASP A 90 -21.46 -3.55 -12.13
N SER A 91 -20.93 -3.97 -10.97
CA SER A 91 -21.00 -5.36 -10.56
C SER A 91 -22.45 -5.79 -10.35
N VAL A 92 -22.85 -6.90 -10.99
CA VAL A 92 -24.19 -7.46 -10.82
C VAL A 92 -24.29 -7.94 -9.37
N GLU A 93 -25.28 -7.45 -8.62
CA GLU A 93 -25.61 -8.04 -7.32
C GLU A 93 -25.96 -9.52 -7.56
N GLU A 94 -25.14 -10.44 -7.05
CA GLU A 94 -25.46 -11.89 -7.01
C GLU A 94 -26.60 -12.19 -6.04
#